data_AF-A0A2B0M510-F1
#
_entry.id   AF-A0A2B0M510-F1
#
_cell.length_a   1.000
_cell.length_b   1.000
_cell.length_c   1.000
_cell.angle_alpha   90.00
_cell.angle_beta   90.00
_cell.angle_gamma   90.00
#
_symmetry.space_group_name_H-M   'P 1'
#
loop_
_entity.id
_entity.type
_entity.pdbx_description
1 polymer ?
#
loop_
_entity_poly.entity_id
_entity_poly.type
_entity_poly.pdbx_seq_one_letter_code
_entity_poly.pdbx_strand_id
1 'polypeptide(L)'
;MINALGLAFILSNKPEKKKKVYLNDRFALIDIIESKDVYDSEGNPLVELTCKYSIYLDEKYYCKSLDDYTGQIFPFLSSKIGKGLVRNLNYYSSYIDVYDKKPPVKEIRSLMQQVITYK
;
A
#
# COMPACT_ATOMS: atom_id res chain seq x y z
N MET A 1 -16.42 -7.49 3.25
CA MET A 1 -15.06 -7.12 2.79
C MET A 1 -14.39 -6.35 3.90
N ILE A 2 -13.08 -6.48 4.06
CA ILE A 2 -12.32 -5.66 5.01
C ILE A 2 -11.57 -4.55 4.28
N ASN A 3 -11.30 -3.44 4.96
CA ASN A 3 -10.41 -2.38 4.47
C ASN A 3 -9.11 -2.35 5.26
N ALA A 4 -8.03 -2.81 4.64
CA ALA A 4 -6.69 -2.75 5.20
C ALA A 4 -6.06 -1.40 4.91
N LEU A 5 -5.70 -0.68 5.96
CA LEU A 5 -5.06 0.63 5.91
C LEU A 5 -3.66 0.52 6.50
N GLY A 6 -2.67 1.16 5.85
CA GLY A 6 -1.33 1.16 6.39
C GLY A 6 -0.31 1.92 5.57
N LEU A 7 0.95 1.78 5.97
CA LEU A 7 2.11 2.32 5.28
C LEU A 7 2.88 1.20 4.61
N ALA A 8 3.31 1.40 3.38
CA ALA A 8 4.18 0.50 2.67
C ALA A 8 5.44 1.24 2.22
N PHE A 9 6.58 0.59 2.39
CA PHE A 9 7.85 1.00 1.83
C PHE A 9 8.17 0.11 0.64
N ILE A 10 8.46 0.73 -0.50
CA ILE A 10 8.68 0.05 -1.78
C ILE A 10 10.04 0.50 -2.33
N LEU A 11 10.88 -0.46 -2.69
CA LEU A 11 12.10 -0.24 -3.43
C LEU A 11 11.93 -0.80 -4.85
N SER A 12 12.17 0.03 -5.86
CA SER A 12 11.98 -0.31 -7.27
C SER A 12 13.22 0.06 -8.08
N ASN A 13 13.65 -0.81 -8.99
CA ASN A 13 14.71 -0.51 -9.97
C ASN A 13 14.18 0.16 -11.24
N LYS A 14 12.87 0.41 -11.31
CA LYS A 14 12.28 1.24 -12.34
C LYS A 14 12.14 2.66 -11.83
N PRO A 15 12.82 3.64 -12.45
CA PRO A 15 12.72 5.05 -12.11
C PRO A 15 11.44 5.69 -12.67
N GLU A 16 10.39 4.91 -12.93
CA GLU A 16 9.10 5.47 -13.33
C GLU A 16 8.63 6.38 -12.20
N LYS A 17 8.89 7.68 -12.37
CA LYS A 17 8.43 8.80 -11.55
C LYS A 17 6.91 8.87 -11.62
N LYS A 18 6.22 7.84 -11.16
CA LYS A 18 4.81 7.90 -10.85
C LYS A 18 4.70 8.68 -9.55
N LYS A 19 4.97 9.99 -9.62
CA LYS A 19 4.86 10.94 -8.50
C LYS A 19 3.46 10.94 -7.87
N LYS A 20 2.49 10.32 -8.54
CA LYS A 20 1.22 9.86 -7.99
C LYS A 20 0.89 8.53 -8.65
N VAL A 21 1.29 7.40 -8.08
CA VAL A 21 0.62 6.12 -8.39
C VAL A 21 -0.75 6.19 -7.74
N TYR A 22 -1.65 7.00 -8.29
CA TYR A 22 -3.07 6.91 -7.95
C TYR A 22 -3.58 5.65 -8.64
N LEU A 23 -3.29 4.49 -8.06
CA LEU A 23 -3.97 3.26 -8.42
C LEU A 23 -5.29 3.26 -7.69
N ASN A 24 -6.27 3.98 -8.27
CA ASN A 24 -7.66 3.72 -7.97
C ASN A 24 -8.08 2.49 -8.74
N ASP A 25 -7.70 1.35 -8.20
CA ASP A 25 -8.27 0.09 -8.62
C ASP A 25 -9.63 -0.08 -7.94
N ARG A 26 -10.51 -0.92 -8.49
CA ARG A 26 -11.78 -1.28 -7.88
C ARG A 26 -11.60 -1.65 -6.40
N PHE A 27 -10.43 -2.19 -6.02
CA PHE A 27 -10.15 -2.67 -4.66
C PHE A 27 -8.98 -1.98 -3.94
N ALA A 28 -8.41 -0.88 -4.44
CA ALA A 28 -7.35 -0.20 -3.69
C ALA A 28 -7.27 1.30 -3.96
N LEU A 29 -6.67 2.01 -3.01
CA LEU A 29 -6.19 3.37 -3.13
C LEU A 29 -4.78 3.43 -2.52
N ILE A 30 -3.80 3.89 -3.30
CA ILE A 30 -2.41 3.99 -2.87
C ILE A 30 -1.99 5.45 -3.11
N ASP A 31 -1.43 6.10 -2.09
CA ASP A 31 -0.93 7.47 -2.16
C ASP A 31 0.55 7.48 -1.77
N ILE A 32 1.43 7.89 -2.68
CA ILE A 32 2.86 8.06 -2.39
C ILE A 32 3.03 9.34 -1.58
N ILE A 33 3.65 9.21 -0.40
CA ILE A 33 3.94 10.32 0.51
C ILE A 33 5.38 10.81 0.38
N GLU A 34 6.31 9.92 0.02
CA GLU A 34 7.72 10.25 -0.16
C GLU A 34 8.31 9.43 -1.30
N SER A 35 9.24 10.03 -2.05
CA SER A 35 10.00 9.38 -3.10
C SER A 35 11.43 9.87 -3.06
N LYS A 36 12.38 8.94 -3.09
CA LYS A 36 13.80 9.21 -3.03
C LYS A 36 14.54 8.37 -4.07
N ASP A 37 15.37 9.02 -4.86
CA ASP A 37 16.30 8.34 -5.77
C ASP A 37 17.46 7.79 -4.93
N VAL A 38 17.73 6.49 -5.04
CA VAL A 38 18.84 5.81 -4.35
C VAL A 38 19.63 4.95 -5.34
N TYR A 39 20.77 4.44 -4.90
CA TYR A 39 21.62 3.57 -5.72
C TYR A 39 21.93 2.30 -4.94
N ASP A 40 22.02 1.18 -5.64
CA ASP A 40 22.55 -0.06 -5.04
C ASP A 40 24.08 -0.01 -4.89
N SER A 41 24.65 -1.09 -4.34
CA SER A 41 26.10 -1.22 -4.15
C SER A 41 26.91 -1.25 -5.45
N GLU A 42 26.27 -1.51 -6.58
CA GLU A 42 26.88 -1.54 -7.91
C GLU A 42 26.70 -0.20 -8.66
N GLY A 43 25.97 0.76 -8.07
CA GLY A 43 25.68 2.07 -8.65
C GLY A 43 24.47 2.07 -9.58
N ASN A 44 23.64 1.03 -9.61
CA ASN A 44 22.42 1.02 -10.40
C ASN A 44 21.34 1.92 -9.75
N PRO A 45 20.60 2.70 -10.55
CA PRO A 45 19.57 3.59 -10.02
C PRO A 45 18.36 2.80 -9.51
N LEU A 46 17.93 3.13 -8.31
CA LEU A 46 16.73 2.63 -7.66
C LEU A 46 15.87 3.82 -7.18
N VAL A 47 14.62 3.55 -6.85
CA VAL A 47 13.70 4.50 -6.25
C VAL A 47 13.09 3.87 -5.00
N GLU A 48 13.25 4.54 -3.87
CA GLU A 48 12.49 4.30 -2.64
C GLU A 48 11.19 5.10 -2.69
N LEU A 49 10.08 4.44 -2.36
CA LEU A 49 8.76 5.03 -2.24
C LEU A 49 8.17 4.68 -0.89
N THR A 50 7.79 5.69 -0.14
CA THR A 50 6.94 5.52 1.04
C THR A 50 5.50 5.84 0.62
N CYS A 51 4.60 4.89 0.84
CA CYS A 51 3.22 4.96 0.39
C CYS A 51 2.25 4.73 1.54
N LYS A 52 1.11 5.41 1.50
CA LYS A 52 -0.09 4.98 2.22
C LYS A 52 -0.92 4.10 1.32
N TYR A 53 -1.64 3.15 1.89
CA TYR A 53 -2.63 2.39 1.15
C TYR A 53 -3.92 2.21 1.93
N SER A 54 -4.99 2.01 1.16
CA SER A 54 -6.27 1.42 1.54
C SER A 54 -6.53 0.29 0.55
N ILE A 55 -6.59 -0.94 1.02
CA ILE A 55 -6.80 -2.12 0.18
C ILE A 55 -8.02 -2.85 0.71
N TYR A 56 -8.96 -3.09 -0.20
CA TYR A 56 -10.14 -3.88 0.07
C TYR A 56 -9.83 -5.35 -0.21
N LEU A 57 -9.94 -6.17 0.83
CA LEU A 57 -9.74 -7.60 0.73
C LEU A 57 -11.05 -8.31 1.05
N ASP A 58 -11.28 -9.42 0.36
CA ASP A 58 -12.34 -10.34 0.75
C ASP A 58 -12.02 -10.91 2.12
N GLU A 59 -13.05 -10.99 2.96
CA GLU A 59 -12.92 -11.63 4.26
C GLU A 59 -12.73 -13.12 4.06
N LYS A 60 -11.79 -13.69 4.79
CA LYS A 60 -11.51 -15.12 4.73
C LYS A 60 -11.68 -15.71 6.10
N TYR A 61 -12.42 -16.81 6.18
CA TYR A 61 -12.76 -17.49 7.45
C TYR A 61 -11.51 -17.91 8.27
N TYR A 62 -10.36 -18.03 7.62
CA TYR A 62 -9.09 -18.41 8.24
C TYR A 62 -8.25 -17.21 8.70
N CYS A 63 -8.63 -15.97 8.35
CA CYS A 63 -7.95 -14.76 8.80
C CYS A 63 -8.63 -14.24 10.06
N LYS A 64 -8.00 -14.44 11.22
CA LYS A 64 -8.55 -14.09 12.55
C LYS A 64 -7.92 -12.82 13.14
N SER A 65 -6.82 -12.38 12.55
CA SER A 65 -6.03 -11.24 13.00
C SER A 65 -5.56 -10.39 11.83
N LEU A 66 -5.08 -9.17 12.13
CA LEU A 66 -4.46 -8.28 11.15
C LEU A 66 -3.26 -8.91 10.43
N ASP A 67 -2.47 -9.69 11.15
CA ASP A 67 -1.27 -10.32 10.62
C ASP A 67 -1.61 -11.36 9.54
N ASP A 68 -2.76 -12.02 9.66
CA ASP A 68 -3.26 -12.96 8.64
C ASP A 68 -3.57 -12.26 7.31
N TYR A 69 -3.85 -10.95 7.34
CA TYR A 69 -4.05 -10.13 6.14
C TYR A 69 -2.75 -9.52 5.62
N THR A 70 -1.72 -9.34 6.46
CA THR A 70 -0.39 -8.86 6.03
C THR A 70 0.19 -9.74 4.91
N GLY A 71 0.04 -11.06 5.01
CA GLY A 71 0.44 -12.02 3.97
C GLY A 71 -0.31 -11.86 2.63
N GLN A 72 -1.44 -11.16 2.61
CA GLN A 72 -2.24 -10.88 1.41
C GLN A 72 -1.97 -9.47 0.84
N ILE A 73 -1.62 -8.52 1.71
CA ILE A 73 -1.28 -7.15 1.32
C ILE A 73 0.02 -7.13 0.49
N PHE A 74 1.04 -7.89 0.90
CA PHE A 74 2.33 -7.91 0.20
C PHE A 74 2.20 -8.37 -1.27
N PRO A 75 1.56 -9.52 -1.60
CA PRO A 75 1.32 -9.92 -2.98
C PRO A 75 0.48 -8.90 -3.76
N PHE A 76 -0.54 -8.32 -3.13
CA PHE A 76 -1.40 -7.32 -3.78
C PHE A 76 -0.60 -6.10 -4.22
N LEU A 77 0.13 -5.47 -3.30
CA LEU A 77 0.97 -4.30 -3.60
C LEU A 77 2.05 -4.65 -4.64
N SER A 78 2.67 -5.84 -4.52
CA SER A 78 3.68 -6.29 -5.46
C SER A 78 3.13 -6.42 -6.89
N SER A 79 1.91 -6.94 -7.03
CA SER A 79 1.23 -7.06 -8.33
C SER A 79 0.95 -5.70 -8.98
N LYS A 80 0.76 -4.65 -8.17
CA LYS A 80 0.45 -3.29 -8.62
C LYS A 80 1.67 -2.52 -9.11
N ILE A 81 2.83 -2.79 -8.52
CA ILE A 81 4.10 -2.17 -8.92
C ILE A 81 4.65 -2.86 -10.18
N GLY A 82 4.48 -4.18 -10.25
CA GLY A 82 4.82 -4.98 -11.43
C GLY A 82 6.33 -5.23 -11.57
N LYS A 83 6.78 -5.43 -12.81
CA LYS A 83 8.19 -5.72 -13.12
C LYS A 83 9.06 -4.56 -12.65
N GLY A 84 10.00 -4.84 -11.75
CA GLY A 84 10.96 -3.86 -11.21
C GLY A 84 10.89 -3.65 -9.70
N LEU A 85 9.92 -4.29 -9.02
CA LEU A 85 9.93 -4.38 -7.57
C LEU A 85 11.18 -5.13 -7.07
N VAL A 86 11.95 -4.47 -6.22
CA VAL A 86 13.10 -5.05 -5.53
C VAL A 86 12.69 -5.50 -4.12
N ARG A 87 11.93 -4.66 -3.40
CA ARG A 87 11.48 -4.94 -2.03
C ARG A 87 10.17 -4.23 -1.71
N ASN A 88 9.34 -4.86 -0.89
CA ASN A 88 8.17 -4.25 -0.27
C ASN A 88 8.14 -4.60 1.22
N LEU A 89 7.92 -3.60 2.08
CA LEU A 89 7.76 -3.77 3.52
C LEU A 89 6.49 -3.07 3.96
N ASN A 90 5.69 -3.75 4.76
CA ASN A 90 4.47 -3.19 5.32
C ASN A 90 4.72 -2.73 6.76
N TYR A 91 4.38 -1.49 7.05
CA TYR A 91 4.52 -0.86 8.37
C TYR A 91 3.15 -0.36 8.81
N TYR A 92 2.76 -0.70 10.04
CA TYR A 92 1.49 -0.30 10.66
C TYR A 92 0.26 -0.69 9.85
N SER A 93 -0.30 -1.87 10.14
CA SER A 93 -1.61 -2.27 9.68
C SER A 93 -2.66 -1.87 10.70
N SER A 94 -3.66 -1.12 10.26
CA SER A 94 -4.94 -0.96 10.97
C SER A 94 -6.04 -1.42 10.02
N TYR A 95 -7.06 -2.10 10.55
CA TYR A 95 -8.26 -2.39 9.78
C TYR A 95 -9.37 -1.48 10.28
N ILE A 96 -10.10 -0.91 9.34
CA ILE A 96 -11.35 -0.22 9.63
C ILE A 96 -12.45 -1.06 8.99
N ASP A 97 -13.45 -1.33 9.82
CA ASP A 97 -14.77 -1.92 9.60
C ASP A 97 -15.09 -2.68 8.30
N VAL A 98 -15.97 -3.66 8.49
CA VAL A 98 -16.59 -4.40 7.40
C VAL A 98 -17.49 -3.44 6.61
N TYR A 99 -17.14 -3.20 5.35
CA TYR A 99 -18.02 -2.50 4.43
C TYR A 99 -18.77 -3.53 3.58
N ASP A 100 -20.10 -3.39 3.48
CA ASP A 100 -20.93 -4.14 2.53
C ASP A 100 -20.57 -3.78 1.08
N LYS A 101 -20.11 -2.56 0.84
CA LYS A 101 -19.68 -2.03 -0.47
C LYS A 101 -18.52 -1.04 -0.29
N LYS A 102 -17.61 -0.96 -1.27
CA LYS A 102 -16.52 0.03 -1.25
C LYS A 102 -17.09 1.45 -1.05
N PRO A 103 -16.70 2.17 0.02
CA PRO A 103 -17.16 3.53 0.27
C PRO A 103 -16.58 4.52 -0.78
N PRO A 104 -17.18 5.73 -0.89
CA PRO A 104 -16.67 6.78 -1.78
C PRO A 104 -15.20 7.12 -1.52
N VAL A 105 -14.45 7.40 -2.59
CA VAL A 105 -13.02 7.77 -2.54
C VAL A 105 -12.73 8.89 -1.53
N LYS A 106 -13.65 9.85 -1.37
CA LYS A 106 -13.50 10.97 -0.43
C LYS A 106 -13.42 10.50 1.03
N GLU A 107 -14.25 9.52 1.40
CA GLU A 107 -14.25 8.92 2.74
C GLU A 107 -12.96 8.13 2.96
N ILE A 108 -12.54 7.34 1.96
CA ILE A 108 -11.28 6.57 2.00
C ILE A 108 -10.09 7.49 2.27
N ARG A 109 -10.01 8.63 1.56
CA ARG A 109 -8.94 9.61 1.76
C ARG A 109 -8.95 10.19 3.17
N SER A 110 -10.12 10.45 3.73
CA SER A 110 -10.24 10.90 5.12
C SER A 110 -9.68 9.86 6.10
N LEU A 111 -9.97 8.57 5.89
CA LEU A 111 -9.44 7.49 6.72
C LEU A 111 -7.91 7.36 6.56
N MET A 112 -7.39 7.42 5.34
CA MET A 112 -5.94 7.36 5.08
C MET A 112 -5.17 8.56 5.65
N GLN A 113 -5.82 9.72 5.84
CA GLN A 113 -5.20 10.85 6.55
C GLN A 113 -4.95 10.53 8.02
N GLN A 114 -5.89 9.83 8.69
CA GLN A 114 -5.80 9.48 10.11
C GLN A 114 -4.66 8.49 10.42
N VAL A 115 -4.25 7.65 9.47
CA VAL A 115 -3.16 6.67 9.63
C VAL A 115 -1.80 7.33 9.97
N ILE A 116 -1.59 8.61 9.64
CA ILE A 116 -0.35 9.35 9.97
C ILE A 116 -0.42 10.11 11.30
N THR A 117 -1.61 10.34 11.85
CA THR A 117 -1.77 11.22 12.99
C THR A 117 -1.43 10.55 14.34
N TYR A 118 -1.15 9.25 14.35
CA TYR A 118 -0.56 8.59 15.52
C TYR A 118 0.95 8.88 15.55
N LYS A 119 1.29 10.04 16.13
CA LYS A 119 2.62 10.34 16.67
C LYS A 119 2.79 9.72 18.05
#